data_AF-A0A8S2VD01-F1
#
_entry.id   AF-A0A8S2VD01-F1
#
_cell.length_a   1.000
_cell.length_b   1.000
_cell.length_c   1.000
_cell.angle_alpha   90.00
_cell.angle_beta   90.00
_cell.angle_gamma   90.00
#
_symmetry.space_group_name_H-M   'P 1'
#
loop_
_entity.id
_entity.type
_entity.pdbx_description
1 polymer ?
#
loop_
_entity_poly.entity_id
_entity_poly.type
_entity_poly.pdbx_seq_one_letter_code
_entity_poly.pdbx_strand_id
1 'polypeptide(L)'
;RDKDIRQQYGRQFVDGIYTCWPLFVLLYRSTNIDDKLLILTLLTKTFIIDSRLLIAHEQFDHVSQMYLSLLIDKQLNLTFKTRLLDLLPFFASLDT
;
A
#
# COMPACT_ATOMS: atom_id res chain seq x y z
N ARG A 1 -9.29 14.25 22.22
CA ARG A 1 -8.90 15.41 21.37
C ARG A 1 -7.76 15.03 20.41
N ASP A 2 -6.51 14.80 20.87
CA ASP A 2 -5.41 14.48 19.94
C ASP A 2 -5.50 13.09 19.29
N LYS A 3 -6.17 12.14 19.95
CA LYS A 3 -6.45 10.81 19.37
C LYS A 3 -7.48 10.92 18.24
N ASP A 4 -8.55 11.65 18.48
CA ASP A 4 -9.66 11.83 17.53
C ASP A 4 -9.20 12.65 16.30
N ILE A 5 -8.38 13.68 16.55
CA ILE A 5 -7.75 14.48 15.48
C ILE A 5 -6.80 13.61 14.63
N ARG A 6 -5.97 12.77 15.26
CA ARG A 6 -5.09 11.83 14.53
C ARG A 6 -5.87 10.82 13.71
N GLN A 7 -6.96 10.27 14.26
CA GLN A 7 -7.83 9.35 13.53
C GLN A 7 -8.50 10.04 12.34
N GLN A 8 -8.95 11.28 12.50
CA GLN A 8 -9.55 12.05 11.41
C GLN A 8 -8.55 12.34 10.28
N TYR A 9 -7.33 12.77 10.61
CA TYR A 9 -6.28 12.99 9.60
C TYR A 9 -5.81 11.70 8.93
N GLY A 10 -5.72 10.61 9.69
CA GLY A 10 -5.41 9.28 9.13
C GLY A 10 -6.46 8.83 8.12
N ARG A 11 -7.75 9.01 8.44
CA ARG A 11 -8.85 8.72 7.53
C ARG A 11 -8.77 9.56 6.25
N GLN A 12 -8.68 10.88 6.38
CA GLN A 12 -8.56 11.78 5.23
C GLN A 12 -7.36 11.44 4.34
N PHE A 13 -6.23 11.08 4.96
CA PHE A 13 -5.04 10.67 4.22
C PHE A 13 -5.27 9.39 3.42
N VAL A 14 -5.81 8.34 4.04
CA VAL A 14 -6.10 7.07 3.36
C VAL A 14 -7.15 7.23 2.26
N ASP A 15 -8.23 7.97 2.52
CA ASP A 15 -9.26 8.26 1.49
C ASP A 15 -8.62 8.99 0.29
N GLY A 16 -7.66 9.88 0.55
CA GLY A 16 -6.85 10.53 -0.48
C GLY A 16 -5.97 9.56 -1.29
N ILE A 17 -5.35 8.57 -0.64
CA ILE A 17 -4.58 7.52 -1.32
C ILE A 17 -5.48 6.75 -2.30
N TYR A 18 -6.67 6.36 -1.88
CA TYR A 18 -7.62 5.65 -2.74
C TYR A 18 -8.15 6.52 -3.88
N THR A 19 -8.44 7.79 -3.61
CA THR A 19 -8.86 8.75 -4.65
C THR A 19 -7.78 8.91 -5.74
N CYS A 20 -6.51 8.92 -5.34
CA CYS A 20 -5.38 9.04 -6.26
C CYS A 20 -4.95 7.69 -6.88
N TRP A 21 -5.58 6.58 -6.53
CA TRP A 21 -5.14 5.25 -6.94
C TRP A 21 -4.93 5.07 -8.45
N PRO A 22 -5.78 5.60 -9.35
CA PRO A 22 -5.57 5.50 -10.79
C PRO A 22 -4.21 6.05 -11.26
N LEU A 23 -3.66 7.06 -10.57
CA LEU A 23 -2.33 7.60 -10.87
C LEU A 23 -1.22 6.63 -10.43
N PHE A 24 -1.41 5.94 -9.31
CA PHE A 24 -0.46 4.95 -8.81
C PHE A 24 -0.42 3.67 -9.64
N VAL A 25 -1.52 3.36 -10.35
CA VAL A 25 -1.56 2.25 -11.32
C VAL A 25 -0.48 2.40 -12.37
N LEU A 26 -0.20 3.62 -12.82
CA LEU A 26 0.86 3.89 -13.79
C LEU A 26 2.25 3.60 -13.20
N LEU A 27 2.46 3.89 -11.92
CA LEU A 27 3.75 3.70 -11.26
C LEU A 27 4.08 2.23 -11.04
N TYR A 28 3.17 1.44 -10.48
CA TYR A 28 3.48 0.03 -10.18
C TYR A 28 3.53 -0.85 -11.44
N ARG A 29 2.91 -0.40 -12.54
CA ARG A 29 3.01 -1.02 -13.87
C ARG A 29 4.16 -0.48 -14.73
N SER A 30 4.85 0.57 -14.28
CA SER A 30 6.00 1.14 -14.99
C SER A 30 7.09 0.09 -15.17
N THR A 31 7.83 0.16 -16.28
CA THR A 31 9.05 -0.65 -16.47
C THR A 31 10.22 -0.12 -15.64
N ASN A 32 10.14 1.12 -15.15
CA ASN A 32 11.14 1.70 -14.28
C ASN A 32 10.99 1.16 -12.85
N ILE A 33 12.07 0.59 -12.32
CA ILE A 33 12.12 0.06 -10.96
C ILE A 33 11.96 1.15 -9.89
N ASP A 34 12.42 2.36 -10.16
CA ASP A 34 12.34 3.47 -9.22
C ASP A 34 10.89 3.90 -8.98
N ASP A 35 10.05 3.87 -10.01
CA ASP A 35 8.61 4.15 -9.89
C ASP A 35 7.93 3.09 -9.01
N LYS A 36 8.28 1.81 -9.21
CA LYS A 36 7.79 0.70 -8.39
C LYS A 36 8.28 0.79 -6.94
N LEU A 37 9.48 1.29 -6.70
CA LEU A 37 10.01 1.55 -5.36
C LEU A 37 9.30 2.73 -4.68
N LEU A 38 8.92 3.75 -5.45
CA LEU A 38 8.21 4.91 -4.95
C LEU A 38 6.81 4.53 -4.45
N ILE A 39 6.07 3.73 -5.23
CA ILE A 39 4.76 3.23 -4.78
C ILE A 39 4.89 2.27 -3.59
N LEU A 40 5.91 1.41 -3.56
CA LEU A 40 6.18 0.55 -2.40
C LEU A 40 6.42 1.41 -1.14
N THR A 41 7.23 2.46 -1.26
CA THR A 41 7.52 3.37 -0.14
C THR A 41 6.28 4.10 0.34
N LEU A 42 5.44 4.58 -0.58
CA LEU A 42 4.15 5.21 -0.25
C LEU A 42 3.25 4.24 0.52
N LEU A 43 3.15 2.99 0.03
CA LEU A 43 2.31 1.97 0.64
C LEU A 43 2.81 1.61 2.04
N THR A 44 4.12 1.40 2.22
CA THR A 44 4.73 1.15 3.53
C THR A 44 4.41 2.26 4.52
N LYS A 45 4.56 3.53 4.11
CA LYS A 45 4.25 4.66 4.98
C LYS A 45 2.76 4.72 5.33
N THR A 46 1.88 4.40 4.38
CA THR A 46 0.44 4.40 4.59
C THR A 46 0.03 3.31 5.58
N PHE A 47 0.57 2.09 5.46
CA PHE A 47 0.36 1.01 6.43
C PHE A 47 0.88 1.35 7.83
N ILE A 48 2.02 2.04 7.94
CA ILE A 48 2.56 2.49 9.24
C ILE A 48 1.66 3.54 9.90
N ILE A 49 1.04 4.43 9.12
CA ILE A 49 0.16 5.47 9.66
C ILE A 49 -1.10 4.84 10.27
N ASP A 50 -1.83 4.04 9.50
CA ASP A 50 -3.02 3.33 9.99
C ASP A 50 -3.36 2.15 9.06
N SER A 51 -2.76 0.99 9.35
CA SER A 51 -3.00 -0.24 8.59
C SER A 51 -4.45 -0.69 8.67
N ARG A 52 -5.10 -0.53 9.83
CA ARG A 52 -6.50 -0.94 10.03
C ARG A 52 -7.44 -0.15 9.14
N LEU A 53 -7.21 1.16 9.03
CA LEU A 53 -8.05 2.01 8.21
C LEU A 53 -7.82 1.76 6.71
N LEU A 54 -6.58 1.52 6.29
CA LEU A 54 -6.27 1.12 4.91
C LEU A 54 -6.97 -0.19 4.53
N ILE A 55 -6.90 -1.18 5.41
CA ILE A 55 -7.48 -2.52 5.22
C ILE A 55 -9.01 -2.50 5.21
N ALA A 56 -9.64 -1.74 6.12
CA ALA A 56 -11.08 -1.67 6.24
C ALA A 56 -11.76 -0.83 5.14
N HIS A 57 -10.99 -0.21 4.25
CA HIS A 57 -11.52 0.60 3.17
C HIS A 57 -12.16 -0.26 2.08
N GLU A 58 -13.29 0.18 1.53
CA GLU A 58 -14.08 -0.55 0.51
C GLU A 58 -13.31 -0.88 -0.77
N GLN A 59 -12.26 -0.10 -1.07
CA GLN A 59 -11.41 -0.26 -2.24
C GLN A 59 -10.08 -1.00 -1.95
N PHE A 60 -9.96 -1.65 -0.80
CA PHE A 60 -8.72 -2.35 -0.42
C PHE A 60 -8.27 -3.41 -1.43
N ASP A 61 -9.19 -3.97 -2.22
CA ASP A 61 -8.87 -4.89 -3.33
C ASP A 61 -7.87 -4.29 -4.33
N HIS A 62 -7.88 -2.98 -4.54
CA HIS A 62 -6.91 -2.33 -5.41
C HIS A 62 -5.48 -2.40 -4.85
N VAL A 63 -5.34 -2.22 -3.53
CA VAL A 63 -4.07 -2.34 -2.81
C VAL A 63 -3.59 -3.79 -2.81
N SER A 64 -4.47 -4.74 -2.52
CA SER A 64 -4.14 -6.16 -2.47
C SER A 64 -3.74 -6.71 -3.85
N GLN A 65 -4.45 -6.33 -4.91
CA GLN A 65 -4.12 -6.70 -6.28
C GLN A 65 -2.75 -6.14 -6.70
N MET A 66 -2.47 -4.89 -6.37
CA MET A 66 -1.15 -4.29 -6.63
C MET A 66 -0.05 -5.08 -5.90
N TYR A 67 -0.21 -5.30 -4.60
CA TYR A 67 0.75 -6.05 -3.77
C TYR A 67 1.04 -7.43 -4.37
N LEU A 68 0.00 -8.21 -4.67
CA LEU A 68 0.15 -9.55 -5.24
C LEU A 68 0.79 -9.51 -6.62
N SER A 69 0.44 -8.53 -7.47
CA SER A 69 1.04 -8.37 -8.80
C SER A 69 2.53 -8.10 -8.74
N LEU A 70 2.99 -7.25 -7.80
CA LEU A 70 4.41 -6.99 -7.57
C LEU A 70 5.12 -8.21 -6.98
N LEU A 71 4.46 -8.98 -6.11
CA LEU A 71 5.07 -10.15 -5.48
C LEU A 71 5.39 -11.25 -6.51
N ILE A 72 4.47 -11.51 -7.44
CA ILE A 72 4.62 -12.55 -8.46
C ILE A 72 5.35 -12.09 -9.73
N ASP A 73 5.62 -10.79 -9.87
CA ASP A 73 6.34 -10.24 -11.03
C ASP A 73 7.74 -10.89 -11.14
N LYS A 74 8.00 -11.54 -12.27
CA LYS A 74 9.25 -12.27 -12.53
C LYS A 74 10.41 -11.34 -12.91
N GLN A 75 10.12 -10.09 -13.29
CA GLN A 75 11.13 -9.10 -13.65
C GLN A 75 11.73 -8.41 -12.42
N LEU A 76 11.04 -8.48 -11.28
CA LEU A 76 11.50 -7.89 -10.02
C LEU A 76 12.51 -8.79 -9.32
N ASN A 77 13.62 -8.19 -8.90
CA ASN A 77 14.69 -8.90 -8.19
C ASN A 77 14.28 -9.27 -6.75
N LEU A 78 15.02 -10.19 -6.15
CA LEU A 78 14.76 -10.67 -4.80
C LEU A 78 14.82 -9.56 -3.75
N THR A 79 15.73 -8.59 -3.88
CA THR A 79 15.84 -7.47 -2.95
C THR A 79 14.55 -6.65 -2.87
N PHE A 80 13.93 -6.36 -4.02
CA PHE A 80 12.63 -5.69 -4.07
C PHE A 80 11.56 -6.55 -3.39
N LYS A 81 11.52 -7.85 -3.70
CA LYS A 81 10.52 -8.76 -3.13
C LYS A 81 10.65 -8.91 -1.62
N THR A 82 11.86 -8.94 -1.08
CA THR A 82 12.09 -8.96 0.38
C THR A 82 11.50 -7.71 1.04
N ARG A 83 11.71 -6.52 0.46
CA ARG A 83 11.09 -5.28 0.97
C ARG A 83 9.57 -5.30 0.86
N LEU A 84 9.03 -5.90 -0.20
CA LEU A 84 7.59 -6.06 -0.34
C LEU A 84 7.04 -7.01 0.73
N LEU A 85 7.76 -8.08 1.06
CA LEU A 85 7.39 -9.02 2.12
C LEU A 85 7.37 -8.40 3.52
N ASP A 86 8.06 -7.28 3.76
CA ASP A 86 7.94 -6.53 5.02
C ASP A 86 6.52 -6.01 5.28
N LEU A 87 5.69 -5.92 4.23
CA LEU A 87 4.27 -5.55 4.35
C LEU A 87 3.34 -6.74 4.60
N LEU A 88 3.82 -7.98 4.42
CA LEU A 88 3.02 -9.18 4.59
C LEU A 88 2.27 -9.26 5.94
N PRO A 89 2.86 -8.83 7.10
CA PRO A 89 2.15 -8.85 8.37
C PRO A 89 0.83 -8.06 8.38
N PHE A 90 0.74 -6.99 7.59
CA PHE A 90 -0.49 -6.19 7.49
C PHE A 90 -1.58 -6.89 6.67
N PHE A 91 -1.20 -7.72 5.70
CA PHE A 91 -2.15 -8.50 4.91
C PHE A 91 -2.57 -9.80 5.64
N ALA A 92 -1.69 -10.38 6.45
CA ALA A 92 -2.00 -11.59 7.22
C ALA A 92 -2.99 -11.35 8.37
N SER A 93 -3.18 -10.10 8.80
CA SER A 93 -4.15 -9.71 9.84
C SER A 93 -5.60 -9.56 9.34
N LEU A 94 -5.92 -9.97 8.11
CA LEU A 94 -7.27 -9.88 7.54
C LEU A 94 -8.27 -10.87 8.18
N ASP A 95 -7.80 -11.93 8.83
CA ASP A 95 -8.63 -13.04 9.36
C ASP A 95 -8.70 -13.12 10.91
N THR A 96 -8.34 -12.05 11.64
CA THR A 96 -8.43 -11.99 13.12
C THR A 96 -9.14 -10.73 13.59
#